data_AF-A0A3N5N3N4-F1
#
_entry.id   AF-A0A3N5N3N4-F1
#
_cell.length_a   1.000
_cell.length_b   1.000
_cell.length_c   1.000
_cell.angle_alpha   90.00
_cell.angle_beta   90.00
_cell.angle_gamma   90.00
#
_symmetry.space_group_name_H-M   'P 1'
#
loop_
_entity.id
_entity.type
_entity.pdbx_description
1 polymer ?
#
loop_
_entity_poly.entity_id
_entity_poly.type
_entity_poly.pdbx_seq_one_letter_code
_entity_poly.pdbx_strand_id
1 'polypeptide(L)' 'QGGVRIDGDRISDKGLVFAGGTSLVVQVGKRRFARVTLK' A
#
# COMPACT_ATOMS: atom_id res chain seq x y z
N GLN A 1 16.25 -2.05 -2.77
CA GLN A 1 15.09 -2.24 -1.86
C GLN A 1 13.86 -1.61 -2.51
N GLY A 2 12.94 -2.42 -3.04
CA GLY A 2 11.83 -1.96 -3.86
C GLY A 2 10.85 -1.10 -3.06
N GLY A 3 10.62 0.14 -3.50
CA GLY A 3 9.66 1.03 -2.86
C GLY A 3 8.25 0.47 -2.98
N VAL A 4 7.55 0.40 -1.85
CA VAL A 4 6.11 0.18 -1.81
C VAL A 4 5.42 1.54 -1.91
N ARG A 5 4.36 1.61 -2.70
CA ARG A 5 3.46 2.76 -2.71
C ARG A 5 2.05 2.33 -2.35
N ILE A 6 1.31 3.19 -1.67
CA ILE A 6 -0.11 3.01 -1.41
C ILE A 6 -0.81 4.24 -1.97
N ASP A 7 -1.81 4.03 -2.83
CA ASP A 7 -2.58 5.09 -3.50
C ASP A 7 -1.74 6.14 -4.23
N GLY A 8 -0.53 5.75 -4.67
CA GLY A 8 0.42 6.60 -5.39
C GLY A 8 1.57 7.13 -4.53
N ASP A 9 1.41 7.12 -3.20
CA ASP A 9 2.36 7.68 -2.25
C ASP A 9 3.39 6.66 -1.78
N ARG A 10 4.66 7.06 -1.69
CA ARG A 10 5.74 6.19 -1.22
C ARG A 10 5.63 5.99 0.30
N ILE A 11 5.61 4.74 0.72
CA ILE A 11 5.60 4.38 2.14
C ILE A 11 7.04 4.24 2.64
N SER A 12 7.38 4.98 3.69
CA SER A 12 8.65 4.92 4.40
C SER A 12 8.50 4.31 5.80
N ASP A 13 7.37 4.54 6.46
CA ASP A 13 7.05 3.97 7.78
C ASP A 13 6.49 2.55 7.66
N LYS A 14 7.14 1.60 8.32
CA LYS A 14 6.70 0.19 8.36
C LYS A 14 5.60 -0.05 9.41
N GLY A 15 5.42 0.88 10.35
CA GLY A 15 4.39 0.84 11.39
C GLY A 15 3.09 1.54 11.01
N LEU A 16 2.94 2.02 9.77
CA LEU A 16 1.74 2.68 9.30
C LEU A 16 0.52 1.73 9.39
N VAL A 17 -0.51 2.17 10.12
CA VAL A 17 -1.75 1.41 10.32
C VAL A 17 -2.89 2.10 9.58
N PHE A 18 -3.77 1.30 8.99
CA PHE A 18 -4.99 1.76 8.35
C PHE A 18 -6.20 1.28 9.15
N ALA A 19 -7.29 2.04 9.09
CA ALA A 19 -8.54 1.63 9.71
C ALA A 19 -9.10 0.36 9.03
N GLY A 20 -9.82 -0.47 9.78
CA GLY A 20 -10.61 -1.57 9.21
C GLY A 20 -11.66 -1.06 8.23
N GLY A 21 -12.01 -1.87 7.24
CA GLY A 21 -12.90 -1.50 6.13
C GLY A 21 -12.23 -0.67 5.03
N THR A 22 -10.99 -0.22 5.20
CA THR A 22 -10.29 0.59 4.19
C THR A 22 -9.94 -0.25 2.96
N SER A 23 -10.24 0.28 1.78
CA SER A 23 -9.77 -0.26 0.49
C SER A 23 -8.69 0.63 -0.09
N LEU A 24 -7.56 0.04 -0.47
CA LEU A 24 -6.34 0.74 -0.86
C LEU A 24 -5.64 0.01 -2.02
N VAL A 25 -4.94 0.77 -2.87
CA VAL A 25 -4.15 0.21 -3.97
C VAL A 25 -2.68 0.15 -3.56
N VAL A 26 -2.18 -1.06 -3.36
CA VAL A 26 -0.77 -1.33 -3.07
C VAL A 26 -0.01 -1.53 -4.37
N GLN A 27 1.08 -0.81 -4.53
CA GLN A 27 2.03 -0.98 -5.62
C GLN A 27 3.38 -1.45 -5.05
N VAL A 28 3.93 -2.53 -5.60
CA VAL A 28 5.25 -3.06 -5.24
C VAL A 28 6.20 -2.95 -6.43
N GLY A 29 7.20 -2.07 -6.33
CA GLY A 29 8.06 -1.75 -7.47
C GLY A 29 7.29 -1.04 -8.59
N LYS A 30 7.67 -1.21 -9.86
CA LYS A 30 7.06 -0.44 -10.98
C LYS A 30 5.79 -1.08 -11.58
N ARG A 31 5.64 -2.41 -11.48
CA ARG A 31 4.67 -3.17 -12.31
C ARG A 31 3.71 -4.07 -11.53
N ARG A 32 3.90 -4.24 -10.22
CA ARG A 32 2.98 -5.06 -9.41
C ARG A 32 2.02 -4.16 -8.66
N PHE A 33 0.73 -4.39 -8.85
CA PHE A 33 -0.35 -3.65 -8.23
C PHE A 33 -1.37 -4.64 -7.66
N ALA A 34 -1.96 -4.30 -6.53
CA ALA A 34 -3.05 -5.05 -5.93
C ALA A 34 -4.01 -4.09 -5.23
N ARG A 35 -5.31 -4.29 -5.41
CA ARG A 35 -6.31 -3.67 -4.54
C ARG A 35 -6.49 -4.57 -3.32
N VAL A 36 -6.35 -3.99 -2.13
CA VAL A 36 -6.48 -4.69 -0.85
C VAL A 36 -7.61 -4.03 -0.08
N THR A 37 -8.47 -4.83 0.52
CA THR A 37 -9.48 -4.36 1.46
C THR A 37 -9.19 -4.99 2.81
N LEU A 38 -8.97 -4.16 3.82
CA LEU A 38 -8.78 -4.60 5.19
C LEU A 38 -10.15 -4.88 5.79
N LYS A 39 -10.39 -6.11 6.22
CA LYS A 39 -11.62 -6.52 6.91
C LYS A 39 -11.43 -6.42 8.41
#